data_AF-A0A0U3BSS0-F1
#
_entry.id   AF-A0A0U3BSS0-F1
#
_cell.length_a   1.000
_cell.length_b   1.000
_cell.length_c   1.000
_cell.angle_alpha   90.00
_cell.angle_beta   90.00
_cell.angle_gamma   90.00
#
_symmetry.space_group_name_H-M   'P 1'
#
loop_
_entity.id
_entity.type
_entity.pdbx_description
1 polymer ?
#
loop_
_entity_poly.entity_id
_entity_poly.type
_entity_poly.pdbx_seq_one_letter_code
_entity_poly.pdbx_strand_id
1 'polypeptide(L)' 'RSQTTTPRACPTLASDIVFLMDGSGSVADFDFHRMKTFIIEVIKRFRGTDTRFAVVQFSTGVQRHVDFSDFDRLSERDL' A
#
# COMPACT_ATOMS: atom_id res chain seq x y z
N ARG A 1 0.84 32.99 -32.57
CA ARG A 1 0.22 32.71 -31.26
C ARG A 1 0.21 31.20 -31.09
N SER A 2 1.23 30.61 -30.47
CA SER A 2 1.32 29.15 -30.28
C SER A 2 0.47 28.74 -29.08
N GLN A 3 -0.51 27.87 -29.29
CA GLN A 3 -1.31 27.31 -28.21
C GLN A 3 -0.55 26.13 -27.61
N THR A 4 -0.04 26.31 -26.40
CA THR A 4 0.46 25.22 -25.55
C THR A 4 -0.75 24.43 -25.06
N THR A 5 -1.02 23.28 -25.67
CA THR A 5 -1.99 22.33 -25.17
C THR A 5 -1.37 21.63 -23.97
N THR A 6 -1.78 22.01 -22.76
CA THR A 6 -1.45 21.24 -21.56
C THR A 6 -2.05 19.84 -21.71
N PRO A 7 -1.26 18.76 -21.49
CA PRO A 7 -1.82 17.41 -21.43
C PRO A 7 -2.95 17.41 -20.40
N ARG A 8 -4.13 16.89 -20.76
CA ARG A 8 -5.20 16.67 -19.79
C ARG A 8 -4.62 15.81 -18.67
N ALA A 9 -4.63 16.33 -17.45
CA ALA A 9 -4.33 15.51 -16.28
C ALA A 9 -5.30 14.32 -16.29
N CYS A 10 -4.76 13.10 -16.25
CA CYS A 10 -5.59 11.92 -16.06
C CYS A 10 -6.32 12.07 -14.71
N PRO A 11 -7.64 11.85 -14.65
CA PRO A 11 -8.34 11.83 -13.38
C PRO A 11 -7.67 10.79 -12.48
N THR A 12 -7.14 11.22 -11.34
CA THR A 12 -6.72 10.31 -10.27
C THR A 12 -7.99 9.76 -9.66
N LEU A 13 -8.29 8.49 -9.95
CA LEU A 13 -9.46 7.81 -9.40
C LEU A 13 -9.15 7.29 -8.00
N ALA A 14 -10.16 7.37 -7.12
CA ALA A 14 -10.17 6.68 -5.84
C ALA A 14 -9.79 5.20 -6.05
N SER A 15 -8.80 4.71 -5.30
CA SER A 15 -8.27 3.36 -5.50
C SER A 15 -8.08 2.63 -4.17
N ASP A 16 -8.54 1.38 -4.12
CA ASP A 16 -8.33 0.48 -2.99
C ASP A 16 -7.33 -0.61 -3.37
N ILE A 17 -6.23 -0.71 -2.64
CA ILE A 17 -5.14 -1.65 -2.91
C ILE A 17 -4.96 -2.60 -1.73
N VAL A 18 -4.96 -3.90 -1.99
CA VAL A 18 -4.67 -4.92 -0.97
C VAL A 18 -3.29 -5.52 -1.23
N PHE A 19 -2.43 -5.52 -0.21
CA PHE A 19 -1.22 -6.32 -0.19
C PHE A 19 -1.50 -7.66 0.49
N LEU A 20 -1.34 -8.75 -0.27
CA LEU A 20 -1.35 -10.11 0.25
C LEU A 20 0.10 -10.60 0.40
N MET A 21 0.59 -10.65 1.62
CA MET A 21 1.98 -10.95 1.98
C MET A 21 2.14 -12.42 2.42
N ASP A 22 3.10 -13.13 1.83
CA ASP A 22 3.46 -14.48 2.26
C ASP A 22 4.20 -14.43 3.60
N GLY A 23 3.69 -15.16 4.59
CA GLY A 23 4.29 -15.34 5.91
C GLY A 23 4.49 -16.80 6.26
N SER A 24 4.71 -17.64 5.25
CA SER A 24 5.04 -19.06 5.40
C SER A 24 6.43 -19.27 6.01
N GLY A 25 6.64 -20.45 6.60
CA GLY A 25 7.93 -20.82 7.19
C GLY A 25 9.08 -20.98 6.18
N SER A 26 8.80 -20.97 4.88
CA SER A 26 9.83 -20.95 3.82
C SER A 26 10.39 -19.56 3.55
N VAL A 27 9.72 -18.51 4.03
CA VAL A 27 10.20 -17.13 3.89
C VAL A 27 11.23 -16.87 4.98
N ALA A 28 12.45 -16.52 4.58
CA ALA A 28 13.47 -16.14 5.54
C ALA A 28 13.12 -14.80 6.23
N ASP A 29 13.54 -14.63 7.48
CA ASP A 29 13.25 -13.41 8.25
C ASP A 29 13.69 -12.14 7.51
N PHE A 30 14.83 -12.17 6.84
CA PHE A 30 15.32 -11.05 6.04
C PHE A 30 14.36 -10.67 4.90
N ASP A 31 13.84 -11.66 4.18
CA ASP A 31 12.89 -11.44 3.09
C ASP A 31 11.53 -10.98 3.61
N PHE A 32 11.09 -11.50 4.77
CA PHE A 32 9.89 -11.02 5.45
C PHE A 32 9.99 -9.53 5.80
N HIS A 33 11.13 -9.11 6.37
CA HIS A 33 11.39 -7.69 6.64
C HIS A 33 11.42 -6.87 5.35
N ARG A 34 12.02 -7.39 4.28
CA ARG A 34 12.08 -6.71 2.99
C ARG A 34 10.70 -6.50 2.37
N MET A 35 9.80 -7.49 2.48
CA MET A 35 8.40 -7.36 2.03
C MET A 35 7.66 -6.29 2.83
N LYS A 36 7.81 -6.28 4.16
CA LYS A 36 7.22 -5.22 5.01
C LYS A 36 7.71 -3.83 4.61
N THR A 37 9.02 -3.65 4.46
CA THR A 37 9.62 -2.38 4.04
C THR A 37 9.10 -1.96 2.67
N PHE A 38 9.00 -2.88 1.71
CA PHE A 38 8.43 -2.57 0.39
C PHE A 38 7.00 -2.04 0.49
N ILE A 39 6.13 -2.70 1.25
CA ILE A 39 4.73 -2.28 1.45
C ILE A 39 4.69 -0.87 2.07
N ILE A 40 5.48 -0.62 3.12
CA ILE A 40 5.56 0.68 3.80
C ILE A 40 5.99 1.78 2.81
N GLU A 41 7.04 1.54 2.02
CA GLU A 41 7.55 2.52 1.07
C GLU A 41 6.57 2.78 -0.09
N VAL A 42 5.78 1.78 -0.51
CA VAL A 42 4.69 2.01 -1.47
C VAL A 42 3.62 2.88 -0.83
N ILE A 43 3.11 2.53 0.36
CA ILE A 43 2.08 3.33 1.04
C ILE A 43 2.50 4.79 1.20
N LYS A 44 3.76 5.04 1.60
CA LYS A 44 4.33 6.39 1.71
C LYS A 44 4.25 7.18 0.39
N ARG A 45 4.50 6.54 -0.76
CA ARG A 45 4.44 7.21 -2.08
C ARG A 45 3.02 7.61 -2.50
N PHE A 46 2.00 6.94 -1.99
CA PHE A 46 0.60 7.24 -2.25
C PHE A 46 -0.03 8.12 -1.15
N ARG A 47 0.76 8.65 -0.20
CA ARG A 47 0.23 9.61 0.77
C ARG A 47 -0.24 10.89 0.05
N GLY A 48 -1.44 11.34 0.40
CA GLY A 48 -2.07 12.52 -0.21
C GLY A 48 -2.83 12.24 -1.51
N THR A 49 -2.86 10.99 -1.99
CA THR A 49 -3.80 10.56 -3.04
C THR A 49 -5.07 9.99 -2.41
N ASP A 50 -6.11 9.83 -3.23
CA ASP A 50 -7.32 9.10 -2.84
C ASP A 50 -7.08 7.59 -2.97
N THR A 51 -6.11 7.07 -2.21
CA THR A 51 -5.71 5.67 -2.24
C THR A 51 -5.69 5.10 -0.84
N ARG A 52 -6.45 4.02 -0.63
CA ARG A 52 -6.52 3.29 0.63
C ARG A 52 -5.83 1.95 0.50
N PHE A 53 -5.23 1.49 1.60
CA PHE A 53 -4.51 0.23 1.61
C PHE A 53 -5.03 -0.72 2.69
N ALA A 54 -5.04 -2.00 2.36
CA ALA A 54 -5.19 -3.08 3.32
C ALA A 54 -3.98 -4.01 3.22
N VAL A 55 -3.58 -4.60 4.35
CA VAL A 55 -2.44 -5.52 4.42
C VAL A 55 -2.88 -6.80 5.11
N VAL A 56 -2.74 -7.90 4.38
CA VAL A 56 -3.11 -9.24 4.83
C VAL A 56 -1.90 -10.15 4.69
N GLN A 57 -1.58 -10.89 5.74
CA GLN A 57 -0.58 -11.95 5.69
C GLN A 57 -1.26 -13.31 5.58
N PHE A 58 -0.73 -14.19 4.75
CA PHE A 58 -1.19 -15.57 4.62
C PHE A 58 -0.05 -16.58 4.88
N SER A 59 -0.43 -17.73 5.43
CA SER A 59 0.39 -18.95 5.45
C SER A 59 -0.54 -20.15 5.67
N THR A 60 -0.43 -20.85 6.80
CA THR A 60 -1.42 -21.84 7.26
C THR A 60 -2.74 -21.17 7.65
N GLY A 61 -2.69 -19.90 8.06
CA GLY A 61 -3.85 -19.08 8.40
C GLY A 61 -3.77 -17.69 7.77
N VAL A 62 -4.74 -16.85 8.09
CA VAL A 62 -4.84 -15.48 7.59
C VAL A 62 -4.77 -14.51 8.77
N GLN A 63 -3.89 -13.52 8.67
CA GLN A 63 -3.80 -12.41 9.61
C GLN A 63 -4.03 -11.09 8.87
N ARG A 64 -5.02 -10.32 9.34
CA ARG A 64 -5.29 -8.97 8.84
C ARG A 64 -4.50 -7.99 9.71
N HIS A 65 -3.60 -7.23 9.08
CA HIS A 65 -2.75 -6.24 9.77
C HIS A 65 -3.32 -4.83 9.64
N VAL A 66 -3.87 -4.50 8.47
CA VAL A 66 -4.52 -3.21 8.20
C VAL A 66 -5.76 -3.47 7.36
N ASP A 67 -6.91 -2.93 7.77
CA ASP A 67 -8.13 -2.85 6.95
C ASP A 67 -8.25 -1.46 6.32
N PHE A 68 -9.03 -1.33 5.23
CA PHE A 68 -9.31 -0.03 4.62
C PHE A 68 -9.95 0.95 5.63
N SER A 69 -10.77 0.47 6.56
CA SER A 69 -11.36 1.32 7.60
C SER A 69 -10.36 1.86 8.62
N ASP A 70 -9.24 1.15 8.80
CA ASP A 70 -8.18 1.54 9.73
C ASP A 70 -7.17 2.46 9.04
N PHE A 71 -7.03 2.34 7.72
CA PHE A 71 -6.07 3.10 6.93
C PHE A 71 -6.19 4.62 7.11
N ASP A 72 -7.41 5.14 7.13
CA ASP A 72 -7.67 6.58 7.31
C ASP A 72 -7.22 7.10 8.69
N ARG A 73 -6.98 6.19 9.64
CA ARG A 73 -6.54 6.50 11.02
C ARG A 73 -5.05 6.28 11.24
N LEU A 74 -4.34 5.69 10.27
CA LEU A 74 -2.90 5.42 10.40
C LEU A 74 -2.07 6.69 10.25
N SER A 75 -1.35 7.04 11.31
CA SER A 75 -0.33 8.08 11.31
C SER A 75 0.99 7.58 10.70
N GLU A 76 1.94 8.49 10.43
CA GLU A 76 3.28 8.09 9.99
C GLU A 76 4.03 7.20 10.98
N ARG A 77 3.63 7.19 12.25
CA ARG A 77 4.28 6.37 13.29
C ARG A 77 3.78 4.93 13.29
N ASP A 78 2.65 4.68 12.64
CA ASP A 78 2.01 3.37 12.54
C ASP A 78 2.47 2.61 11.28
N LEU A 79 3.23 3.28 10.40
CA LEU A 79 3.92 2.73 9.23
C LEU A 79 5.39 2.43 9.55
#